data_AF-A0A2D8TTM6-F1
#
_entry.id   AF-A0A2D8TTM6-F1
#
_cell.length_a   1.000
_cell.length_b   1.000
_cell.length_c   1.000
_cell.angle_alpha   90.00
_cell.angle_beta   90.00
_cell.angle_gamma   90.00
#
_symmetry.space_group_name_H-M   'P 1'
#
loop_
_entity.id
_entity.type
_entity.pdbx_description
1 polymer ?
#
loop_
_entity_poly.entity_id
_entity_poly.type
_entity_poly.pdbx_seq_one_letter_code
_entity_poly.pdbx_strand_id
1 'polypeptide(L)'
;MSKSALKWIIIFLFSILLLYSAYWLIVSSQFKSQVSSMLGERNNISYQSMFVSGFPYRMNMQIENLEIRNEFTEMKTDQLFIDLNPFDLEKIMLRIPKINGDVIIENEVLNFTATNLAARIDFKERNFDSLRLISDKIDTNYLQTNIAEFNKIKFYIISNNFDSYNVEIKSIGNTNFYSADKTILIELIGNIENKNNELNGEIQLNILNNDTNETIFSMPLNVINGELLALFFPIFNFRDLFSSI
;
A
#
# COMPACT_ATOMS: atom_id res chain seq x y z
N MET A 1 8.50 -11.27 55.86
CA MET A 1 9.46 -11.47 54.74
C MET A 1 10.78 -10.80 55.13
N SER A 2 11.93 -11.47 55.09
CA SER A 2 13.19 -10.83 55.48
C SER A 2 13.60 -9.78 54.44
N LYS A 3 14.19 -8.65 54.87
CA LYS A 3 14.66 -7.59 53.94
C LYS A 3 15.62 -8.12 52.86
N SER A 4 16.33 -9.21 53.16
CA SER A 4 17.21 -9.92 52.22
C SER A 4 16.44 -10.61 51.10
N ALA A 5 15.35 -11.34 51.43
CA ALA A 5 14.53 -12.01 50.43
C ALA A 5 13.86 -11.03 49.44
N LEU A 6 13.38 -9.89 49.95
CA LEU A 6 12.80 -8.83 49.10
C LEU A 6 13.82 -8.26 48.10
N LYS A 7 15.06 -8.00 48.55
CA LYS A 7 16.15 -7.52 47.67
C LYS A 7 16.44 -8.50 46.54
N TRP A 8 16.52 -9.81 46.84
CA TRP A 8 16.75 -10.84 45.83
C TRP A 8 15.62 -10.97 44.82
N ILE A 9 14.36 -10.84 45.27
CA ILE A 9 13.20 -10.83 44.37
C ILE A 9 13.24 -9.61 43.44
N ILE A 10 13.55 -8.43 43.96
CA ILE A 10 13.67 -7.22 43.14
C ILE A 10 14.78 -7.39 42.09
N ILE A 11 15.95 -7.90 42.49
CA ILE A 11 17.06 -8.17 41.56
C ILE A 11 16.63 -9.18 40.48
N PHE A 12 15.96 -10.27 40.87
CA PHE A 12 15.49 -11.28 39.93
C PHE A 12 14.49 -10.72 38.91
N LEU A 13 13.52 -9.92 39.37
CA LEU A 13 12.56 -9.23 38.50
C LEU A 13 13.27 -8.27 37.54
N PHE A 14 14.27 -7.52 38.02
CA PHE A 14 15.09 -6.64 37.19
C PHE A 14 15.87 -7.42 36.12
N SER A 15 16.45 -8.56 36.48
CA SER A 15 17.15 -9.43 35.53
C SER A 15 16.21 -9.96 34.45
N ILE A 16 14.99 -10.38 34.80
CA ILE A 16 13.98 -10.78 33.81
C ILE A 16 13.63 -9.62 32.88
N LEU A 17 13.41 -8.42 33.43
CA LEU A 17 13.11 -7.22 32.62
C LEU A 17 14.25 -6.85 31.67
N LEU A 18 15.50 -6.99 32.11
CA LEU A 18 16.68 -6.76 31.28
C LEU A 18 16.78 -7.79 30.14
N LEU A 19 16.63 -9.08 30.45
CA LEU A 19 16.61 -10.13 29.42
C LEU A 19 15.48 -9.92 28.42
N TYR A 20 14.30 -9.53 28.92
CA TYR A 20 13.15 -9.21 28.09
C TYR A 20 13.40 -8.01 27.17
N SER A 21 14.02 -6.95 27.69
CA SER A 21 14.39 -5.78 26.90
C SER A 21 15.45 -6.12 25.83
N ALA A 22 16.44 -6.93 26.19
CA ALA A 22 17.47 -7.40 25.26
C ALA A 22 16.88 -8.25 24.13
N TYR A 23 15.92 -9.14 24.45
CA TYR A 23 15.18 -9.91 23.45
C TYR A 23 14.53 -9.00 22.41
N TRP A 24 13.83 -7.95 22.84
CA TRP A 24 13.16 -7.02 21.91
C TRP A 24 14.11 -6.21 21.04
N LEU A 25 15.29 -5.87 21.56
CA LEU A 25 16.34 -5.23 20.75
C LEU A 25 16.86 -6.16 19.65
N ILE A 26 17.05 -7.45 19.96
CA ILE A 26 17.48 -8.45 18.97
C ILE A 26 16.42 -8.64 17.89
N VAL A 27 15.15 -8.81 18.27
CA VAL A 27 14.03 -8.96 17.32
C VAL A 27 13.92 -7.73 16.41
N SER A 28 13.99 -6.53 16.98
CA SER A 28 13.94 -5.28 16.20
C SER A 28 15.11 -5.16 15.21
N SER A 29 16.30 -5.59 15.62
CA SER A 29 17.49 -5.61 14.77
C SER A 29 17.36 -6.60 13.61
N GLN A 30 16.87 -7.82 13.88
CA GLN A 30 16.62 -8.81 12.83
C GLN A 30 15.56 -8.33 11.84
N PHE A 31 14.46 -7.75 12.33
CA PHE A 31 13.42 -7.19 11.48
C PHE A 31 13.96 -6.06 10.58
N LYS A 32 14.73 -5.13 11.16
CA LYS A 32 15.43 -4.09 10.40
C LYS A 32 16.33 -4.69 9.31
N SER A 33 17.11 -5.71 9.65
CA SER A 33 18.03 -6.36 8.71
C SER A 33 17.30 -7.02 7.55
N GLN A 34 16.17 -7.69 7.81
CA GLN A 34 15.39 -8.36 6.77
C GLN A 34 14.79 -7.36 5.78
N VAL A 35 14.13 -6.30 6.28
CA VAL A 35 13.57 -5.26 5.40
C VAL A 35 14.68 -4.56 4.62
N SER A 36 15.80 -4.22 5.28
CA SER A 36 16.96 -3.63 4.62
C SER A 36 17.51 -4.52 3.50
N SER A 37 17.55 -5.84 3.68
CA SER A 37 17.98 -6.79 2.64
C SER A 37 17.01 -6.78 1.45
N MET A 38 15.71 -6.89 1.72
CA MET A 38 14.66 -6.90 0.69
C MET A 38 14.64 -5.61 -0.14
N LEU A 39 14.86 -4.45 0.50
CA LEU A 39 14.98 -3.18 -0.21
C LEU A 39 16.31 -3.06 -0.96
N GLY A 40 17.41 -3.59 -0.40
CA GLY A 40 18.74 -3.53 -1.01
C GLY A 40 18.91 -4.43 -2.24
N GLU A 41 18.12 -5.48 -2.37
CA GLU A 41 18.06 -6.33 -3.58
C GLU A 41 17.41 -5.61 -4.77
N ARG A 42 16.77 -4.46 -4.54
CA ARG A 42 16.01 -3.69 -5.52
C ARG A 42 16.79 -2.44 -5.92
N ASN A 43 17.44 -2.48 -7.10
CA ASN A 43 18.22 -1.34 -7.62
C ASN A 43 17.40 -0.06 -7.86
N ASN A 44 16.07 -0.17 -7.90
CA ASN A 44 15.13 0.93 -8.10
C ASN A 44 14.69 1.61 -6.80
N ILE A 45 15.13 1.15 -5.63
CA ILE A 45 14.72 1.69 -4.33
C ILE A 45 15.92 2.30 -3.63
N SER A 46 15.76 3.51 -3.11
CA SER A 46 16.75 4.17 -2.25
C SER A 46 16.09 4.80 -1.04
N TYR A 47 16.81 4.89 0.07
CA TYR A 47 16.34 5.50 1.31
C TYR A 47 17.52 6.03 2.13
N GLN A 48 17.29 7.02 3.00
CA GLN A 48 18.36 7.61 3.82
C GLN A 48 18.60 6.83 5.11
N SER A 49 17.53 6.55 5.84
CA SER A 49 17.61 5.96 7.18
C SER A 49 16.42 5.02 7.45
N MET A 50 16.65 4.05 8.33
CA MET A 50 15.63 3.15 8.81
C MET A 50 15.74 3.01 10.33
N PHE A 51 14.64 3.28 11.02
CA PHE A 51 14.51 3.16 12.47
C PHE A 51 13.45 2.12 12.79
N VAL A 52 13.72 1.28 13.79
CA VAL A 52 12.75 0.32 14.31
C VAL A 52 12.59 0.59 15.79
N SER A 53 11.35 0.74 16.21
CA SER A 53 10.96 0.82 17.61
C SER A 53 9.85 -0.17 17.88
N GLY A 54 9.74 -0.63 19.12
CA GLY A 54 8.70 -1.57 19.48
C GLY A 54 8.79 -2.00 20.93
N PHE A 55 7.62 -2.32 21.46
CA PHE A 55 7.43 -3.00 22.74
C PHE A 55 6.38 -4.10 22.46
N PRO A 56 6.24 -5.16 23.29
CA PRO A 56 5.57 -6.37 22.86
C PRO A 56 4.21 -6.09 22.23
N TYR A 57 3.90 -6.85 21.18
CA TYR A 57 2.69 -6.76 20.35
C TYR A 57 2.66 -5.65 19.30
N ARG A 58 3.64 -4.73 19.25
CA ARG A 58 3.75 -3.77 18.14
C ARG A 58 5.19 -3.39 17.82
N MET A 59 5.61 -3.66 16.59
CA MET A 59 6.81 -3.07 16.00
C MET A 59 6.39 -2.00 14.99
N ASN A 60 7.05 -0.85 15.07
CA ASN A 60 6.94 0.24 14.12
C ASN A 60 8.32 0.47 13.51
N MET A 61 8.41 0.33 12.19
CA MET A 61 9.55 0.75 11.41
C MET A 61 9.21 2.05 10.69
N GLN A 62 10.15 2.99 10.71
CA GLN A 62 10.12 4.22 9.94
C GLN A 62 11.28 4.20 8.94
N ILE A 63 10.97 4.39 7.66
CA ILE A 63 11.93 4.59 6.59
C ILE A 63 11.85 6.05 6.17
N GLU A 64 12.99 6.73 6.16
CA GLU A 64 13.09 8.15 5.82
C GLU A 64 13.62 8.36 4.41
N ASN A 65 13.03 9.34 3.71
CA ASN A 65 13.39 9.76 2.36
C ASN A 65 13.45 8.58 1.39
N LEU A 66 12.36 7.82 1.32
CA LEU A 66 12.22 6.70 0.41
C LEU A 66 11.94 7.22 -1.00
N GLU A 67 12.70 6.69 -1.94
CA GLU A 67 12.59 6.97 -3.36
C GLU A 67 12.54 5.67 -4.16
N ILE A 68 11.57 5.59 -5.08
CA ILE A 68 11.35 4.45 -5.97
C ILE A 68 11.39 4.97 -7.40
N ARG A 69 12.25 4.39 -8.26
CA ARG A 69 12.44 4.80 -9.65
C ARG A 69 12.39 3.63 -10.61
N ASN A 70 11.38 3.57 -11.46
CA ASN A 70 11.36 2.68 -12.62
C ASN A 70 11.33 3.52 -13.92
N GLU A 71 11.28 2.84 -15.08
CA GLU A 71 11.31 3.51 -16.39
C GLU A 71 10.15 4.47 -16.64
N PHE A 72 9.00 4.26 -15.98
CA PHE A 72 7.76 4.99 -16.21
C PHE A 72 7.33 5.85 -15.01
N THR A 73 8.01 5.74 -13.88
CA THR A 73 7.54 6.31 -12.61
C THR A 73 8.70 6.60 -11.66
N GLU A 74 8.70 7.81 -11.12
CA GLU A 74 9.52 8.20 -9.98
C GLU A 74 8.59 8.55 -8.81
N MET A 75 8.81 8.00 -7.62
CA MET A 75 8.02 8.27 -6.43
C MET A 75 8.92 8.57 -5.25
N LYS A 76 8.53 9.56 -4.45
CA LYS A 76 9.28 10.02 -3.27
C LYS A 76 8.36 10.27 -2.09
N THR A 77 8.75 9.78 -0.92
CA THR A 77 8.14 10.13 0.36
C THR A 77 9.21 10.42 1.40
N ASP A 78 8.99 11.46 2.20
CA ASP A 78 9.87 11.78 3.33
C ASP A 78 9.79 10.70 4.41
N GLN A 79 8.64 10.04 4.54
CA GLN A 79 8.38 9.04 5.59
C GLN A 79 7.47 7.91 5.10
N LEU A 80 7.91 6.66 5.33
CA LEU A 80 7.10 5.46 5.27
C LEU A 80 7.11 4.78 6.64
N PHE A 81 5.93 4.52 7.19
CA PHE A 81 5.75 3.76 8.41
C PHE A 81 5.25 2.36 8.09
N ILE A 82 5.87 1.34 8.70
CA ILE A 82 5.46 -0.05 8.66
C ILE A 82 5.15 -0.48 10.09
N ASP A 83 3.88 -0.76 10.37
CA ASP A 83 3.40 -1.29 11.65
C ASP A 83 3.06 -2.78 11.50
N LEU A 84 3.54 -3.61 12.42
CA LEU A 84 3.15 -5.02 12.49
C LEU A 84 3.18 -5.55 13.92
N ASN A 85 2.49 -6.69 14.14
CA ASN A 85 2.60 -7.43 15.38
C ASN A 85 3.71 -8.49 15.23
N PRO A 86 4.78 -8.48 16.05
CA PRO A 86 5.88 -9.43 15.94
C PRO A 86 5.46 -10.90 16.10
N PHE A 87 4.31 -11.17 16.73
CA PHE A 87 3.78 -12.52 16.94
C PHE A 87 2.68 -12.90 15.95
N ASP A 88 2.21 -11.94 15.16
CA ASP A 88 1.16 -12.12 14.16
C ASP A 88 1.58 -11.38 12.88
N LEU A 89 2.33 -12.11 12.04
CA LEU A 89 2.80 -11.64 10.74
C LEU A 89 1.73 -11.72 9.66
N GLU A 90 0.51 -12.15 10.00
CA GLU A 90 -0.61 -12.17 9.07
C GLU A 90 -1.05 -10.76 8.67
N LYS A 91 -0.67 -9.73 9.42
CA LYS A 91 -1.15 -8.36 9.21
C LYS A 91 -0.01 -7.36 9.20
N ILE A 92 0.12 -6.65 8.09
CA ILE A 92 1.10 -5.58 7.92
C ILE A 92 0.34 -4.30 7.57
N MET A 93 0.63 -3.21 8.27
CA MET A 93 0.06 -1.90 7.99
C MET A 93 1.15 -0.94 7.52
N LEU A 94 0.89 -0.25 6.42
CA LEU A 94 1.75 0.77 5.83
C LEU A 94 1.06 2.13 5.99
N ARG A 95 1.81 3.17 6.32
CA ARG A 95 1.31 4.55 6.27
C ARG A 95 2.34 5.47 5.63
N ILE A 96 1.87 6.30 4.71
CA ILE A 96 2.66 7.31 4.02
C ILE A 96 1.90 8.64 4.13
N PRO A 97 2.38 9.61 4.93
CA PRO A 97 1.69 10.89 5.09
C PRO A 97 1.56 11.67 3.78
N LYS A 98 2.60 11.62 2.94
CA LYS A 98 2.62 12.27 1.64
C LYS A 98 3.58 11.54 0.71
N ILE A 99 3.13 11.26 -0.50
CA ILE A 99 3.99 10.77 -1.58
C ILE A 99 3.82 11.71 -2.77
N ASN A 100 4.94 12.11 -3.35
CA ASN A 100 4.96 12.81 -4.63
C ASN A 100 5.49 11.83 -5.65
N GLY A 101 5.04 11.93 -6.89
CA GLY A 101 5.64 11.16 -7.96
C GLY A 101 5.37 11.73 -9.32
N ASP A 102 6.08 11.18 -10.28
CA ASP A 102 6.07 11.56 -11.68
C ASP A 102 5.75 10.30 -12.47
N VAL A 103 4.73 10.34 -13.33
CA VAL A 103 4.42 9.28 -14.29
C VAL A 103 4.85 9.77 -15.67
N ILE A 104 5.69 8.99 -16.35
CA ILE A 104 6.25 9.32 -17.65
C ILE A 104 5.47 8.57 -18.73
N ILE A 105 4.78 9.31 -19.60
CA ILE A 105 4.00 8.77 -20.72
C ILE A 105 4.48 9.45 -22.00
N GLU A 106 5.08 8.71 -22.94
CA GLU A 106 5.49 9.24 -24.26
C GLU A 106 6.34 10.54 -24.21
N ASN A 107 7.25 10.64 -23.23
CA ASN A 107 8.08 11.83 -22.90
C ASN A 107 7.35 13.00 -22.22
N GLU A 108 6.08 12.82 -21.89
CA GLU A 108 5.34 13.73 -21.02
C GLU A 108 5.43 13.29 -19.56
N VAL A 109 5.45 14.27 -18.66
CA VAL A 109 5.51 14.04 -17.21
C VAL A 109 4.22 14.50 -16.57
N LEU A 110 3.53 13.57 -15.92
CA LEU A 110 2.38 13.81 -15.06
C LEU A 110 2.85 13.76 -13.60
N ASN A 111 2.82 14.89 -12.92
CA ASN A 111 3.18 14.93 -11.50
C ASN A 111 1.93 14.60 -10.67
N PHE A 112 2.04 13.69 -9.71
CA PHE A 112 0.99 13.42 -8.75
C PHE A 112 1.46 13.66 -7.31
N THR A 113 0.51 13.98 -6.45
CA THR A 113 0.72 14.06 -5.01
C THR A 113 -0.43 13.36 -4.32
N ALA A 114 -0.12 12.34 -3.52
CA ALA A 114 -1.11 11.64 -2.72
C ALA A 114 -0.84 11.86 -1.22
N THR A 115 -1.91 11.99 -0.43
CA THR A 115 -1.83 12.37 0.99
C THR A 115 -2.55 11.37 1.89
N ASN A 116 -2.00 11.14 3.07
CA ASN A 116 -2.51 10.23 4.09
C ASN A 116 -2.83 8.84 3.53
N LEU A 117 -1.88 8.25 2.80
CA LEU A 117 -2.04 6.89 2.32
C LEU A 117 -1.88 5.93 3.49
N ALA A 118 -2.84 5.03 3.64
CA ALA A 118 -2.72 3.90 4.54
C ALA A 118 -3.06 2.64 3.77
N ALA A 119 -2.24 1.61 3.93
CA ALA A 119 -2.50 0.29 3.41
C ALA A 119 -2.45 -0.74 4.52
N ARG A 120 -3.29 -1.78 4.41
CA ARG A 120 -3.23 -2.98 5.22
C ARG A 120 -3.17 -4.17 4.29
N ILE A 121 -2.18 -5.01 4.50
CA ILE A 121 -1.98 -6.27 3.78
C ILE A 121 -2.23 -7.37 4.78
N ASP A 122 -3.17 -8.24 4.45
CA ASP A 122 -3.52 -9.42 5.22
C ASP A 122 -3.04 -10.67 4.47
N PHE A 123 -2.43 -11.60 5.22
CA PHE A 123 -2.01 -12.91 4.76
C PHE A 123 -2.75 -13.98 5.55
N LYS A 124 -3.03 -15.12 4.94
CA LYS A 124 -3.61 -16.29 5.60
C LYS A 124 -2.86 -17.52 5.14
N GLU A 125 -2.35 -18.31 6.09
CA GLU A 125 -1.55 -19.51 5.80
C GLU A 125 -0.36 -19.23 4.85
N ARG A 126 0.25 -18.03 4.99
CA ARG A 126 1.34 -17.50 4.15
C ARG A 126 0.95 -17.10 2.72
N ASN A 127 -0.33 -17.19 2.34
CA ASN A 127 -0.83 -16.69 1.07
C ASN A 127 -1.39 -15.27 1.25
N PHE A 128 -1.34 -14.47 0.19
CA PHE A 128 -2.04 -13.19 0.15
C PHE A 128 -3.56 -13.39 0.33
N ASP A 129 -4.15 -12.70 1.29
CA ASP A 129 -5.59 -12.76 1.60
C ASP A 129 -6.29 -11.47 1.18
N SER A 130 -5.80 -10.31 1.60
CA SER A 130 -6.36 -9.05 1.13
C SER A 130 -5.40 -7.87 1.16
N LEU A 131 -5.64 -6.89 0.29
CA LEU A 131 -5.05 -5.57 0.30
C LEU A 131 -6.17 -4.56 0.50
N ARG A 132 -6.00 -3.67 1.47
CA ARG A 132 -6.88 -2.51 1.65
C ARG A 132 -6.05 -1.26 1.70
N LEU A 133 -6.19 -0.40 0.70
CA LEU A 133 -5.53 0.88 0.59
C LEU A 133 -6.56 2.00 0.60
N ILE A 134 -6.27 3.06 1.35
CA ILE A 134 -7.04 4.29 1.37
C ILE A 134 -6.09 5.49 1.21
N SER A 135 -6.61 6.57 0.65
CA SER A 135 -5.91 7.86 0.56
C SER A 135 -6.95 8.97 0.65
N ASP A 136 -6.59 10.07 1.31
CA ASP A 136 -7.51 11.21 1.48
C ASP A 136 -7.68 11.96 0.17
N LYS A 137 -6.55 12.25 -0.50
CA LYS A 137 -6.49 13.03 -1.73
C LYS A 137 -5.36 12.55 -2.64
N ILE A 138 -5.61 12.54 -3.94
CA ILE A 138 -4.60 12.44 -5.00
C ILE A 138 -4.82 13.61 -5.96
N ASP A 139 -3.81 14.47 -6.08
CA ASP A 139 -3.79 15.56 -7.05
C ASP A 139 -2.89 15.19 -8.21
N THR A 140 -3.35 15.41 -9.44
CA THR A 140 -2.57 15.20 -10.66
C THR A 140 -2.40 16.52 -11.40
N ASN A 141 -1.15 16.83 -11.76
CA ASN A 141 -0.77 18.03 -12.48
C ASN A 141 -0.04 17.66 -13.78
N TYR A 142 -0.29 18.45 -14.82
CA TYR A 142 0.43 18.43 -16.08
C TYR A 142 0.89 19.84 -16.40
N LEU A 143 2.19 20.04 -16.67
CA LEU A 143 2.77 21.36 -16.96
C LEU A 143 2.31 22.46 -15.97
N GLN A 144 2.36 22.17 -14.66
CA GLN A 144 1.92 23.04 -13.55
C GLN A 144 0.41 23.33 -13.47
N THR A 145 -0.40 22.73 -14.34
CA THR A 145 -1.86 22.83 -14.30
C THR A 145 -2.43 21.62 -13.59
N ASN A 146 -3.25 21.84 -12.56
CA ASN A 146 -4.02 20.76 -11.95
C ASN A 146 -5.06 20.24 -12.95
N ILE A 147 -4.96 18.97 -13.32
CA ILE A 147 -5.83 18.34 -14.32
C ILE A 147 -6.92 17.49 -13.68
N ALA A 148 -6.66 16.94 -12.49
CA ALA A 148 -7.59 16.12 -11.76
C ALA A 148 -7.30 16.18 -10.26
N GLU A 149 -8.36 16.13 -9.47
CA GLU A 149 -8.31 15.89 -8.03
C GLU A 149 -9.20 14.71 -7.69
N PHE A 150 -8.66 13.75 -6.96
CA PHE A 150 -9.37 12.57 -6.47
C PHE A 150 -9.41 12.63 -4.95
N ASN A 151 -10.58 12.44 -4.37
CA ASN A 151 -10.81 12.46 -2.93
C ASN A 151 -11.42 11.14 -2.45
N LYS A 152 -11.17 10.78 -1.19
CA LYS A 152 -11.73 9.57 -0.54
C LYS A 152 -11.46 8.29 -1.35
N ILE A 153 -10.20 8.12 -1.76
CA ILE A 153 -9.76 6.97 -2.55
C ILE A 153 -9.81 5.72 -1.69
N LYS A 154 -10.39 4.65 -2.22
CA LYS A 154 -10.40 3.31 -1.63
C LYS A 154 -10.00 2.31 -2.69
N PHE A 155 -9.12 1.39 -2.32
CA PHE A 155 -8.67 0.30 -3.18
C PHE A 155 -8.64 -1.00 -2.37
N TYR A 156 -9.47 -1.94 -2.74
CA TYR A 156 -9.61 -3.23 -2.09
C TYR A 156 -9.37 -4.36 -3.08
N ILE A 157 -8.57 -5.32 -2.66
CA ILE A 157 -8.44 -6.64 -3.29
C ILE A 157 -8.65 -7.66 -2.20
N ILE A 158 -9.63 -8.54 -2.36
CA ILE A 158 -10.01 -9.52 -1.35
C ILE A 158 -10.09 -10.90 -1.98
N SER A 159 -9.31 -11.83 -1.45
CA SER A 159 -9.33 -13.24 -1.80
C SER A 159 -10.65 -13.89 -1.37
N ASN A 160 -11.25 -14.68 -2.26
CA ASN A 160 -12.38 -15.55 -1.93
C ASN A 160 -11.90 -16.96 -1.52
N ASN A 161 -10.86 -17.47 -2.19
CA ASN A 161 -10.37 -18.85 -2.03
C ASN A 161 -8.90 -19.01 -2.48
N PHE A 162 -8.10 -17.95 -2.45
CA PHE A 162 -6.72 -17.86 -2.97
C PHE A 162 -6.55 -17.99 -4.49
N ASP A 163 -7.57 -18.46 -5.21
CA ASP A 163 -7.58 -18.55 -6.68
C ASP A 163 -8.51 -17.53 -7.33
N SER A 164 -9.28 -16.78 -6.53
CA SER A 164 -10.22 -15.76 -6.99
C SER A 164 -10.16 -14.55 -6.07
N TYR A 165 -10.20 -13.37 -6.67
CA TYR A 165 -10.05 -12.09 -6.01
C TYR A 165 -11.12 -11.12 -6.49
N ASN A 166 -11.83 -10.50 -5.55
CA ASN A 166 -12.70 -9.36 -5.84
C ASN A 166 -11.84 -8.10 -5.78
N VAL A 167 -11.98 -7.24 -6.78
CA VAL A 167 -11.29 -5.95 -6.89
C VAL A 167 -12.31 -4.83 -6.85
N GLU A 168 -12.09 -3.84 -5.99
CA GLU A 168 -12.90 -2.64 -5.87
C GLU A 168 -11.99 -1.41 -5.72
N ILE A 169 -12.01 -0.52 -6.71
CA ILE A 169 -11.37 0.80 -6.63
C ILE A 169 -12.47 1.85 -6.70
N LYS A 170 -12.50 2.78 -5.75
CA LYS A 170 -13.48 3.87 -5.71
C LYS A 170 -12.84 5.19 -5.35
N SER A 171 -13.30 6.25 -5.98
CA SER A 171 -12.83 7.61 -5.71
C SER A 171 -13.88 8.64 -6.10
N ILE A 172 -13.90 9.77 -5.39
CA ILE A 172 -14.68 10.94 -5.79
C ILE A 172 -13.74 11.89 -6.53
N GLY A 173 -13.90 11.97 -7.84
CA GLY A 173 -13.13 12.86 -8.70
C GLY A 173 -13.79 14.23 -8.86
N ASN A 174 -12.96 15.26 -8.96
CA ASN A 174 -13.29 16.50 -9.62
C ASN A 174 -12.34 16.66 -10.81
N THR A 175 -12.89 16.84 -12.02
CA THR A 175 -12.08 17.04 -13.22
C THR A 175 -12.25 18.48 -13.68
N ASN A 176 -11.16 19.19 -13.93
CA ASN A 176 -11.24 20.53 -14.51
C ASN A 176 -11.65 20.51 -16.00
N PHE A 177 -11.79 19.32 -16.61
CA PHE A 177 -12.16 19.13 -18.03
C PHE A 177 -13.66 19.03 -18.29
N TYR A 178 -14.43 18.46 -17.36
CA TYR A 178 -15.90 18.44 -17.42
C TYR A 178 -16.44 19.49 -16.46
N SER A 179 -17.03 20.57 -17.01
CA SER A 179 -17.83 21.61 -16.31
C SER A 179 -17.63 21.69 -14.79
N ALA A 180 -16.92 22.72 -14.34
CA ALA A 180 -16.39 22.99 -12.99
C ALA A 180 -17.27 22.72 -11.74
N ASP A 181 -18.53 22.29 -11.88
CA ASP A 181 -19.49 22.15 -10.79
C ASP A 181 -19.94 20.70 -10.50
N LYS A 182 -19.44 19.69 -11.22
CA LYS A 182 -19.89 18.30 -11.02
C LYS A 182 -18.80 17.40 -10.45
N THR A 183 -19.04 16.91 -9.24
CA THR A 183 -18.26 15.79 -8.67
C THR A 183 -18.71 14.48 -9.31
N ILE A 184 -17.73 13.64 -9.64
CA ILE A 184 -17.97 12.31 -10.23
C ILE A 184 -17.53 11.22 -9.26
N LEU A 185 -18.28 10.14 -9.20
CA LEU A 185 -17.85 8.90 -8.55
C LEU A 185 -17.26 7.99 -9.62
N ILE A 186 -16.00 7.61 -9.45
CA ILE A 186 -15.31 6.65 -10.31
C ILE A 186 -15.23 5.33 -9.56
N GLU A 187 -15.69 4.26 -10.21
CA GLU A 187 -15.64 2.90 -9.67
C GLU A 187 -15.01 1.95 -10.69
N LEU A 188 -14.08 1.12 -10.23
CA LEU A 188 -13.56 -0.03 -10.94
C LEU A 188 -13.88 -1.26 -10.09
N ILE A 189 -14.83 -2.09 -10.53
CA ILE A 189 -15.31 -3.23 -9.75
C ILE A 189 -15.28 -4.47 -10.61
N GLY A 190 -14.69 -5.55 -10.12
CA GLY A 190 -14.62 -6.79 -10.88
C GLY A 190 -14.00 -7.94 -10.11
N ASN A 191 -13.76 -9.03 -10.83
CA ASN A 191 -13.17 -10.24 -10.28
C ASN A 191 -12.00 -10.69 -11.15
N ILE A 192 -10.97 -11.21 -10.51
CA ILE A 192 -9.79 -11.80 -11.14
C ILE A 192 -9.64 -13.22 -10.61
N GLU A 193 -9.35 -14.16 -11.48
CA GLU A 193 -9.08 -15.54 -11.15
C GLU A 193 -7.63 -15.89 -11.54
N ASN A 194 -6.96 -16.62 -10.67
CA ASN A 194 -5.68 -17.25 -10.96
C ASN A 194 -5.92 -18.71 -11.34
N LYS A 195 -5.80 -19.03 -12.63
CA LYS A 195 -5.89 -20.41 -13.13
C LYS A 195 -4.60 -20.76 -13.84
N ASN A 196 -3.90 -21.79 -13.38
CA ASN A 196 -2.63 -22.24 -13.96
C ASN A 196 -1.56 -21.12 -14.08
N ASN A 197 -1.45 -20.23 -13.09
CA ASN A 197 -0.59 -19.04 -13.09
C ASN A 197 -0.95 -17.96 -14.13
N GLU A 198 -2.14 -18.04 -14.72
CA GLU A 198 -2.72 -16.99 -15.54
C GLU A 198 -3.78 -16.24 -14.73
N LEU A 199 -3.53 -14.96 -14.50
CA LEU A 199 -4.46 -14.06 -13.82
C LEU A 199 -5.38 -13.41 -14.85
N ASN A 200 -6.62 -13.87 -14.94
CA ASN A 200 -7.57 -13.37 -15.93
C ASN A 200 -8.86 -12.91 -15.24
N GLY A 201 -9.59 -11.99 -15.85
CA GLY A 201 -10.81 -11.46 -15.25
C GLY A 201 -11.43 -10.32 -16.01
N GLU A 202 -12.48 -9.75 -15.43
CA GLU A 202 -13.22 -8.62 -15.97
C GLU A 202 -13.45 -7.59 -14.87
N ILE A 203 -13.19 -6.31 -15.17
CA ILE A 203 -13.41 -5.17 -14.28
C ILE A 203 -14.29 -4.16 -14.99
N GLN A 204 -15.39 -3.77 -14.38
CA GLN A 204 -16.27 -2.72 -14.89
C GLN A 204 -15.78 -1.36 -14.41
N LEU A 205 -15.43 -0.48 -15.34
CA LEU A 205 -15.27 0.96 -15.07
C LEU A 205 -16.64 1.63 -15.15
N ASN A 206 -17.02 2.33 -14.09
CA ASN A 206 -18.19 3.20 -14.03
C ASN A 206 -17.76 4.61 -13.63
N ILE A 207 -18.31 5.60 -14.33
CA ILE A 207 -18.25 7.01 -13.95
C ILE A 207 -19.70 7.45 -13.74
N LEU A 208 -20.02 7.81 -12.51
CA LEU A 208 -21.35 8.18 -12.08
C LEU A 208 -21.36 9.66 -11.66
N ASN A 209 -22.50 10.32 -11.81
CA ASN A 209 -22.73 11.57 -11.10
C ASN A 209 -22.79 11.27 -9.60
N ASN A 210 -21.96 11.94 -8.80
CA ASN A 210 -21.84 11.62 -7.37
C ASN A 210 -23.12 11.96 -6.57
N ASP A 211 -23.92 12.93 -7.02
CA ASP A 211 -25.13 13.37 -6.32
C ASP A 211 -26.36 12.54 -6.72
N THR A 212 -26.48 12.19 -8.01
CA THR A 212 -27.66 11.47 -8.54
C THR A 212 -27.45 9.97 -8.72
N ASN A 213 -26.21 9.48 -8.63
CA ASN A 213 -25.80 8.11 -9.00
C ASN A 213 -26.14 7.72 -10.45
N GLU A 214 -26.45 8.68 -11.32
CA GLU A 214 -26.69 8.41 -12.73
C GLU A 214 -25.39 8.08 -13.44
N THR A 215 -25.41 7.01 -14.24
CA THR A 215 -24.25 6.59 -15.04
C THR A 215 -23.96 7.60 -16.15
N ILE A 216 -22.79 8.21 -16.09
CA ILE A 216 -22.26 9.12 -17.11
C ILE A 216 -21.52 8.31 -18.18
N PHE A 217 -20.70 7.34 -17.74
CA PHE A 217 -19.91 6.49 -18.61
C PHE A 217 -19.71 5.12 -17.96
N SER A 218 -19.62 4.08 -18.79
CA SER A 218 -19.39 2.73 -18.32
C SER A 218 -18.67 1.91 -19.39
N MET A 219 -17.64 1.16 -19.01
CA MET A 219 -16.86 0.35 -19.94
C MET A 219 -16.32 -0.92 -19.25
N PRO A 220 -16.51 -2.10 -19.85
CA PRO A 220 -15.84 -3.31 -19.37
C PRO A 220 -14.35 -3.26 -19.74
N LEU A 221 -13.51 -3.67 -18.80
CA LEU A 221 -12.06 -3.78 -18.94
C LEU A 221 -11.67 -5.24 -18.72
N ASN A 222 -10.83 -5.77 -19.59
CA ASN A 222 -10.35 -7.14 -19.47
C ASN A 222 -9.05 -7.15 -18.67
N VAL A 223 -8.92 -8.13 -17.79
CA VAL A 223 -7.65 -8.52 -17.20
C VAL A 223 -7.15 -9.74 -17.97
N ILE A 224 -6.03 -9.59 -18.65
CA ILE A 224 -5.39 -10.67 -19.40
C ILE A 224 -4.01 -10.88 -18.83
N ASN A 225 -3.77 -12.07 -18.28
CA ASN A 225 -2.48 -12.47 -17.74
C ASN A 225 -1.91 -11.49 -16.69
N GLY A 226 -2.78 -10.90 -15.87
CA GLY A 226 -2.47 -9.91 -14.83
C GLY A 226 -2.57 -8.46 -15.30
N GLU A 227 -2.57 -8.18 -16.60
CA GLU A 227 -2.64 -6.83 -17.12
C GLU A 227 -4.09 -6.39 -17.29
N LEU A 228 -4.48 -5.31 -16.60
CA LEU A 228 -5.74 -4.61 -16.84
C LEU A 228 -5.61 -3.77 -18.10
N LEU A 229 -6.44 -4.05 -19.10
CA LEU A 229 -6.40 -3.39 -20.40
C LEU A 229 -7.56 -2.41 -20.56
N ALA A 230 -7.26 -1.16 -20.85
CA ALA A 230 -8.22 -0.17 -21.34
C ALA A 230 -7.95 0.11 -22.83
N LEU A 231 -8.87 -0.25 -23.71
CA LEU A 231 -8.72 -0.09 -25.17
C LEU A 231 -7.36 -0.62 -25.69
N PHE A 232 -6.98 -1.83 -25.26
CA PHE A 232 -5.71 -2.51 -25.56
C PHE A 232 -4.44 -1.92 -24.90
N PHE A 233 -4.55 -0.85 -24.11
CA PHE A 233 -3.43 -0.30 -23.35
C PHE A 233 -3.40 -0.89 -21.93
N PRO A 234 -2.25 -1.44 -21.47
CA PRO A 234 -2.10 -1.89 -20.10
C PRO A 234 -2.07 -0.68 -19.16
N ILE A 235 -3.04 -0.62 -18.24
CA ILE A 235 -3.17 0.48 -17.27
C ILE A 235 -2.76 0.07 -15.84
N PHE A 236 -2.76 -1.24 -15.54
CA PHE A 236 -2.33 -1.76 -14.24
C PHE A 236 -1.90 -3.22 -14.38
N ASN A 237 -0.91 -3.67 -13.60
CA ASN A 237 -0.49 -5.06 -13.57
C ASN A 237 -0.72 -5.66 -12.18
N PHE A 238 -1.72 -6.54 -12.08
CA PHE A 238 -2.05 -7.27 -10.86
C PHE A 238 -0.98 -8.29 -10.47
N ARG A 239 -0.15 -8.78 -11.40
CA ARG A 239 0.91 -9.74 -11.07
C ARG A 239 1.90 -9.20 -10.06
N ASP A 240 2.17 -7.89 -10.05
CA ASP A 240 3.09 -7.31 -9.07
C ASP A 240 2.61 -7.48 -7.62
N LEU A 241 1.31 -7.76 -7.42
CA LEU A 241 0.71 -8.04 -6.13
C LEU A 241 0.76 -9.52 -5.75
N PHE A 242 0.86 -10.41 -6.75
CA PHE A 242 0.77 -11.87 -6.58
C PHE A 242 2.09 -12.59 -6.90
N SER A 243 3.06 -11.92 -7.52
CA SER A 243 4.38 -12.46 -7.81
C SER A 243 5.07 -12.72 -6.47
N SER A 244 5.20 -14.01 -6.17
CA SER A 244 5.68 -14.59 -4.93
C SER A 244 6.87 -13.86 -4.28
N ILE A 245 6.71 -13.64 -2.97
CA ILE A 245 7.79 -13.83 -1.98
C ILE A 245 8.25 -15.29 -2.03
#